data_AF-A0A4S5CGX2-F1
#
_entry.id   AF-A0A4S5CGX2-F1
#
_cell.length_a   1.000
_cell.length_b   1.000
_cell.length_c   1.000
_cell.angle_alpha   90.00
_cell.angle_beta   90.00
_cell.angle_gamma   90.00
#
_symmetry.space_group_name_H-M   'P 1'
#
loop_
_entity.id
_entity.type
_entity.pdbx_description
1 polymer ?
#
loop_
_entity_poly.entity_id
_entity_poly.type
_entity_poly.pdbx_seq_one_letter_code
_entity_poly.pdbx_strand_id
1 'polypeptide(L)'
;MYPYFAYDPENGFKNFKTQEEAIAFANAAIDNYREDSADGWDELVEQVCWGDIKQMAKVKEPQPVAQECGCDYALSDLTPAVAVLEE
;
A
#
# COMPACT_ATOMS: atom_id res chain seq x y z
N MET A 1 -12.18 6.28 15.57
CA MET A 1 -11.15 6.59 14.56
C MET A 1 -9.85 6.01 15.07
N TYR A 2 -9.06 5.36 14.22
CA TYR A 2 -7.72 4.87 14.54
C TYR A 2 -6.73 5.76 13.78
N PRO A 3 -6.20 6.83 14.40
CA PRO A 3 -5.39 7.83 13.70
C PRO A 3 -3.94 7.41 13.49
N TYR A 4 -3.55 6.20 13.85
CA TYR A 4 -2.18 5.69 13.70
C TYR A 4 -2.19 4.31 13.02
N PHE A 5 -1.11 4.00 12.32
CA PHE A 5 -0.88 2.68 11.74
C PHE A 5 0.51 2.17 12.04
N ALA A 6 0.66 0.86 11.97
CA ALA A 6 1.96 0.22 11.81
C ALA A 6 1.85 -0.94 10.80
N TYR A 7 2.96 -1.23 10.16
CA TYR A 7 3.11 -2.29 9.17
C TYR A 7 4.38 -3.08 9.46
N ASP A 8 4.26 -4.39 9.33
CA ASP A 8 5.33 -5.37 9.40
C ASP A 8 5.03 -6.47 8.37
N PRO A 9 6.03 -7.02 7.66
CA PRO A 9 5.82 -8.09 6.68
C PRO A 9 5.13 -9.35 7.24
N GLU A 10 5.39 -9.73 8.49
CA GLU A 10 4.81 -10.95 9.08
C GLU A 10 3.38 -10.74 9.60
N ASN A 11 3.12 -9.58 10.20
CA ASN A 11 1.86 -9.27 10.87
C ASN A 11 0.91 -8.41 10.04
N GLY A 12 1.38 -7.87 8.92
CA GLY A 12 0.64 -7.01 8.00
C GLY A 12 0.33 -5.61 8.55
N PHE A 13 -0.63 -4.95 7.90
CA PHE A 13 -1.06 -3.59 8.25
C PHE A 13 -2.06 -3.59 9.40
N LYS A 14 -1.77 -2.82 10.46
CA LYS A 14 -2.65 -2.65 11.63
C LYS A 14 -2.86 -1.18 11.96
N ASN A 15 -4.01 -0.89 12.57
CA ASN A 15 -4.43 0.46 12.96
C ASN A 15 -4.62 0.56 14.48
N PHE A 16 -4.19 1.69 15.05
CA PHE A 16 -4.09 1.91 16.49
C PHE A 16 -4.75 3.22 16.94
N LYS A 17 -5.21 3.26 18.19
CA LYS A 17 -5.87 4.44 18.75
C LYS A 17 -4.86 5.47 19.23
N THR A 18 -3.73 5.00 19.74
CA THR A 18 -2.64 5.84 20.25
C THR A 18 -1.37 5.65 19.43
N GLN A 19 -0.53 6.69 19.44
CA GLN A 19 0.78 6.66 18.80
C GLN A 19 1.70 5.64 19.47
N GLU A 20 1.63 5.57 20.80
CA GLU A 20 2.44 4.68 21.62
C GLU A 20 2.19 3.21 21.28
N GLU A 21 0.93 2.82 21.04
CA GLU A 21 0.60 1.46 20.59
C GLU A 21 1.21 1.13 19.22
N ALA A 22 1.18 2.07 18.27
CA ALA A 22 1.77 1.87 16.94
C ALA A 22 3.30 1.74 17.00
N ILE A 23 3.95 2.59 17.80
CA ILE A 23 5.40 2.52 18.04
C ILE A 23 5.77 1.21 18.74
N ALA A 24 5.03 0.83 19.78
CA ALA A 24 5.27 -0.39 20.53
C ALA A 24 5.15 -1.63 19.62
N PHE A 25 4.16 -1.63 18.72
CA PHE A 25 4.01 -2.70 17.75
C PHE A 25 5.20 -2.80 16.77
N ALA A 26 5.64 -1.68 16.21
CA ALA A 26 6.78 -1.65 15.30
C ALA A 26 8.09 -2.07 16.00
N ASN A 27 8.33 -1.59 17.22
CA ASN A 27 9.49 -2.00 18.01
C ASN A 27 9.45 -3.48 18.38
N ALA A 28 8.27 -4.00 18.75
CA ALA A 28 8.12 -5.43 19.02
C ALA A 28 8.44 -6.28 17.79
N ALA A 29 8.04 -5.85 16.59
CA ALA A 29 8.43 -6.54 15.34
C ALA A 29 9.95 -6.51 15.14
N ILE A 30 10.59 -5.33 15.27
CA ILE A 30 12.05 -5.20 15.17
C ILE A 30 12.79 -6.07 16.20
N ASP A 31 12.29 -6.14 17.43
CA ASP A 31 12.89 -6.97 18.47
C ASP A 31 12.80 -8.46 18.14
N ASN A 32 11.69 -8.93 17.53
CA ASN A 32 11.61 -10.32 17.05
C ASN A 32 12.65 -10.59 15.95
N TYR A 33 12.78 -9.71 14.95
CA TYR A 33 13.81 -9.86 13.93
C TYR A 33 15.24 -9.82 14.50
N ARG A 34 15.47 -9.04 15.57
CA ARG A 34 16.77 -8.98 16.24
C ARG A 34 17.16 -10.31 16.87
N GLU A 35 16.22 -11.10 17.35
CA GLU A 35 16.50 -12.43 17.91
C GLU A 35 17.04 -13.41 16.86
N ASP A 36 16.66 -13.24 15.59
CA ASP A 36 17.12 -14.07 14.45
C ASP A 36 18.30 -13.43 13.67
N SER A 37 18.72 -12.21 14.03
CA SER A 37 19.72 -11.44 13.27
C SER A 37 21.18 -11.87 13.47
N ALA A 38 21.45 -13.13 13.80
CA ALA A 38 22.78 -13.63 14.12
C ALA A 38 23.79 -13.44 12.96
N ASP A 39 23.32 -13.55 11.71
CA ASP A 39 24.11 -13.36 10.48
C ASP A 39 23.87 -12.00 9.79
N GLY A 40 23.16 -11.08 10.47
CA GLY A 40 22.77 -9.77 9.92
C GLY A 40 21.27 -9.54 10.02
N TRP A 41 20.83 -8.33 9.67
CA TRP A 41 19.40 -8.00 9.64
C TRP A 41 18.75 -8.55 8.38
N ASP A 42 17.57 -9.13 8.53
CA ASP A 42 16.72 -9.52 7.40
C ASP A 42 16.29 -8.26 6.61
N GLU A 43 16.25 -8.36 5.28
CA GLU A 43 15.78 -7.29 4.39
C GLU A 43 14.31 -6.88 4.69
N LEU A 44 13.55 -7.76 5.34
CA LEU A 44 12.18 -7.48 5.78
C LEU A 44 12.11 -6.43 6.91
N VAL A 45 13.16 -6.28 7.71
CA VAL A 45 13.21 -5.30 8.81
C VAL A 45 13.09 -3.88 8.32
N GLU A 46 13.66 -3.57 7.15
CA GLU A 46 13.61 -2.23 6.55
C GLU A 46 12.19 -1.81 6.16
N GLN A 47 11.27 -2.77 6.04
CA GLN A 47 9.87 -2.53 5.69
C GLN A 47 9.00 -2.24 6.93
N VAL A 48 9.50 -2.52 8.14
CA VAL A 48 8.75 -2.24 9.37
C VAL A 48 8.62 -0.73 9.55
N CYS A 49 7.38 -0.24 9.60
CA CYS A 49 7.11 1.19 9.73
C CYS A 49 5.86 1.47 10.56
N TRP A 50 5.79 2.68 11.10
CA TRP A 50 4.60 3.21 11.75
C TRP A 50 4.40 4.67 11.35
N GLY A 51 3.17 5.16 11.50
CA GLY A 51 2.88 6.54 11.18
C GLY A 51 1.47 6.97 11.58
N ASP A 52 1.16 8.23 11.28
CA ASP A 52 -0.14 8.81 11.52
C ASP A 52 -0.98 8.87 10.22
N ILE A 53 -2.29 8.69 10.38
CA ILE A 53 -3.27 8.71 9.29
C ILE A 53 -3.92 10.09 9.27
N LYS A 54 -3.50 10.94 8.33
CA LYS A 54 -4.09 12.29 8.15
C LYS A 54 -5.49 12.26 7.55
N GLN A 55 -5.77 11.30 6.67
CA GLN A 55 -7.03 11.22 5.95
C GLN A 55 -7.38 9.76 5.64
N MET A 56 -8.67 9.41 5.75
CA MET A 56 -9.22 8.14 5.27
C MET A 56 -10.35 8.43 4.29
N ALA A 57 -10.31 7.79 3.12
CA ALA A 57 -11.44 7.81 2.21
C ALA A 57 -12.49 6.79 2.66
N LYS A 58 -13.76 7.18 2.63
CA LYS A 58 -14.88 6.26 2.83
C LYS A 58 -15.37 5.83 1.45
N VAL A 59 -15.35 4.53 1.17
CA VAL A 59 -16.00 4.00 -0.03
C VAL A 59 -17.49 4.29 0.08
N LYS A 60 -18.02 5.01 -0.92
CA LYS A 60 -19.45 5.16 -1.09
C LYS A 60 -19.97 3.86 -1.70
N GLU A 61 -21.08 3.35 -1.19
CA GLU A 61 -21.73 2.16 -1.76
C GLU A 61 -21.87 2.33 -3.28
N PRO A 62 -21.60 1.26 -4.06
CA PRO A 62 -21.73 1.33 -5.50
C PRO A 62 -23.18 1.74 -5.80
N GLN A 63 -23.36 2.88 -6.47
CA GLN A 63 -24.68 3.19 -6.97
C GLN A 63 -25.06 2.08 -7.95
N PRO A 64 -26.29 1.53 -7.86
CA PRO A 64 -26.77 0.63 -8.89
C PRO A 64 -26.65 1.38 -10.21
N VAL A 65 -25.96 0.78 -11.17
CA VAL A 65 -25.80 1.38 -12.49
C VAL A 65 -27.20 1.62 -13.04
N ALA A 66 -27.61 2.88 -13.13
CA ALA A 66 -28.57 3.26 -14.15
C ALA A 66 -27.84 2.95 -15.45
N GLN A 67 -28.20 1.81 -16.04
CA GLN A 67 -27.99 1.42 -17.43
C GLN A 67 -26.73 2.00 -18.10
N GLU A 68 -25.79 1.10 -18.41
CA GLU A 68 -24.70 1.28 -19.39
C GLU A 68 -23.73 2.46 -19.19
N CYS A 69 -23.28 2.74 -17.96
CA CYS A 69 -22.04 3.51 -17.77
C CYS A 69 -20.81 2.59 -17.94
N GLY A 70 -20.65 2.01 -19.13
CA GLY A 70 -19.44 1.32 -19.51
C GLY A 70 -18.35 2.35 -19.76
N CYS A 71 -17.25 2.28 -19.02
CA CYS A 71 -16.08 3.09 -19.35
C CYS A 71 -15.65 2.74 -20.78
N ASP A 72 -15.67 3.73 -21.67
CA ASP A 72 -15.30 3.63 -23.08
C ASP A 72 -13.78 3.61 -23.24
N TYR A 73 -13.10 2.71 -22.52
CA TYR A 73 -11.70 2.39 -22.75
C TYR A 73 -11.54 1.69 -24.11
N ALA A 74 -11.90 2.36 -25.20
CA ALA A 74 -11.26 2.14 -26.47
C ALA A 74 -9.83 2.65 -26.28
N LEU A 75 -8.93 1.74 -25.90
CA LEU A 75 -7.52 1.88 -26.21
C LEU A 75 -7.45 1.97 -27.74
N SER A 76 -7.56 3.16 -28.28
CA SER A 76 -7.27 3.43 -29.67
C SER A 76 -5.78 3.15 -29.82
N ASP A 77 -5.45 2.00 -30.42
CA ASP A 77 -4.10 1.61 -30.79
C ASP A 77 -3.45 2.81 -31.51
N LEU A 78 -2.58 3.52 -30.80
CA LEU A 78 -1.73 4.53 -31.39
C LEU A 78 -0.70 3.78 -32.22
N THR A 79 -1.04 3.42 -33.46
CA THR A 79 -0.04 2.94 -34.41
C THR A 79 0.97 4.06 -34.60
N PRO A 80 2.25 3.90 -34.25
CA PRO A 80 3.24 4.90 -34.62
C PRO A 80 3.29 4.97 -36.15
N ALA A 81 3.22 6.18 -36.68
CA ALA A 81 3.41 6.44 -38.09
C ALA A 81 4.80 5.94 -38.51
N VAL A 82 4.87 4.71 -39.04
CA VAL A 82 6.01 4.29 -39.85
C VAL A 82 5.95 5.15 -41.10
N ALA A 83 6.89 6.09 -41.17
CA ALA A 83 7.16 6.87 -42.35
C ALA A 83 7.43 5.90 -43.51
N VAL A 84 6.65 6.04 -44.58
CA VAL A 84 6.94 5.44 -45.87
C VAL A 84 8.25 6.09 -46.35
N LEU A 85 9.35 5.35 -46.31
CA LEU A 85 10.55 5.68 -47.07
C LEU A 85 10.49 4.79 -48.32
N GLU A 86 10.03 5.37 -49.42
CA GLU A 86 10.22 4.81 -50.75
C GLU A 86 11.69 5.03 -51.15
N GLU A 87 12.40 3.96 -51.48
CA GLU A 87 13.61 3.95 -52.32
C GLU A 87 13.39 3.01 -53.52
#